data_AF-A0AAD6GW20-F1
#
_entry.id   AF-A0AAD6GW20-F1
#
_cell.length_a   1.000
_cell.length_b   1.000
_cell.length_c   1.000
_cell.angle_alpha   90.00
_cell.angle_beta   90.00
_cell.angle_gamma   90.00
#
_symmetry.space_group_name_H-M   'P 1'
#
loop_
_entity.id
_entity.type
_entity.pdbx_description
1 polymer ?
#
loop_
_entity_poly.entity_id
_entity_poly.type
_entity_poly.pdbx_seq_one_letter_code
_entity_poly.pdbx_strand_id
1 'polypeptide(L)'
;MHKSRIFLATWIIFNAVMGFLMGVYHQGGIVPAQLAMRSIISTNAAAQGIKSIPDAKVFWWKTYSPPHWLLGESPETSNSTISTLDLMGIPGLEMIQHLDSTVPACPITSPIYLVAPTSATFLDTYTADSNSNSNSNRESRTANLQLYRLWSYRKHLNLDDLDFAEDGVVNTLKRVVGRRGLGVWSVRRSCK
;
A
#
# COMPACT_ATOMS: atom_id res chain seq x y z
N MET A 1 -20.44 -40.08 -20.89
CA MET A 1 -21.20 -38.86 -20.50
C MET A 1 -20.84 -38.30 -19.13
N HIS A 2 -20.47 -39.10 -18.12
CA HIS A 2 -20.18 -38.59 -16.75
C HIS A 2 -18.92 -37.71 -16.64
N LYS A 3 -17.84 -38.04 -17.35
CA LYS A 3 -16.57 -37.29 -17.33
C LYS A 3 -16.70 -35.85 -17.84
N SER A 4 -17.50 -35.64 -18.89
CA SER A 4 -17.77 -34.30 -19.46
C SER A 4 -18.56 -33.41 -18.48
N ARG A 5 -19.51 -33.97 -17.72
CA ARG A 5 -20.24 -33.24 -16.68
C ARG A 5 -19.35 -32.83 -15.50
N ILE A 6 -18.45 -33.72 -15.07
CA ILE A 6 -17.47 -33.39 -14.01
C ILE A 6 -16.53 -32.28 -14.47
N PHE A 7 -16.00 -32.39 -15.70
CA PHE A 7 -15.13 -31.36 -16.27
C PHE A 7 -15.83 -30.01 -16.34
N LEU A 8 -17.05 -29.96 -16.90
CA LEU A 8 -17.83 -28.72 -16.99
C LEU A 8 -18.11 -28.13 -15.60
N ALA A 9 -18.53 -28.95 -14.63
CA ALA A 9 -18.77 -28.49 -13.27
C ALA A 9 -17.50 -27.91 -12.63
N THR A 10 -16.37 -28.59 -12.79
CA THR A 10 -15.06 -28.14 -12.26
C THR A 10 -14.64 -26.83 -12.91
N TRP A 11 -14.81 -26.71 -14.23
CA TRP A 11 -14.51 -25.50 -14.98
C TRP A 11 -15.37 -24.31 -14.53
N ILE A 12 -16.67 -24.51 -14.34
CA ILE A 12 -17.57 -23.45 -13.83
C ILE A 12 -17.14 -23.01 -12.43
N ILE A 13 -16.91 -23.97 -11.52
CA ILE A 13 -16.48 -23.67 -10.14
C ILE A 13 -15.17 -22.90 -10.14
N PHE A 14 -14.18 -23.35 -10.93
CA PHE A 14 -12.89 -22.68 -11.05
C PHE A 14 -13.03 -21.22 -11.49
N ASN A 15 -13.80 -20.97 -12.56
CA ASN A 15 -13.98 -19.61 -13.07
C ASN A 15 -14.77 -18.72 -12.10
N ALA A 16 -15.78 -19.26 -11.40
CA ALA A 16 -16.50 -18.52 -10.39
C ALA A 16 -15.59 -18.12 -9.22
N VAL A 17 -14.76 -19.05 -8.74
CA VAL A 17 -13.80 -18.80 -7.66
C VAL A 17 -12.73 -17.80 -8.09
N MET A 18 -12.14 -17.98 -9.28
CA MET A 18 -11.11 -17.08 -9.79
C MET A 18 -11.66 -15.69 -10.12
N GLY A 19 -12.87 -15.61 -10.68
CA GLY A 19 -13.56 -14.34 -10.94
C GLY A 19 -13.82 -13.58 -9.65
N PHE A 20 -14.27 -14.26 -8.59
CA PHE A 20 -14.45 -13.65 -7.27
C PHE A 20 -13.12 -13.21 -6.64
N LEU A 21 -12.10 -14.06 -6.69
CA LEU A 21 -10.77 -13.75 -6.14
C LEU A 21 -10.16 -12.53 -6.85
N MET A 22 -10.11 -12.56 -8.18
CA MET A 22 -9.51 -11.48 -8.97
C MET A 22 -10.35 -10.20 -8.93
N GLY A 23 -11.66 -10.31 -9.11
CA GLY A 23 -12.55 -9.15 -9.14
C GLY A 23 -12.71 -8.47 -7.77
N VAL A 24 -12.87 -9.23 -6.69
CA VAL A 24 -13.16 -8.66 -5.36
C VAL A 24 -11.89 -8.51 -4.54
N TYR A 25 -11.02 -9.51 -4.50
CA TYR A 25 -9.86 -9.46 -3.62
C TYR A 25 -8.61 -8.93 -4.31
N HIS A 26 -8.32 -9.24 -5.57
CA HIS A 26 -7.13 -8.67 -6.18
C HIS A 26 -7.29 -7.16 -6.42
N GLN A 27 -8.46 -6.72 -6.87
CA GLN A 27 -8.69 -5.31 -7.23
C GLN A 27 -9.48 -4.49 -6.19
N GLY A 28 -10.17 -5.14 -5.24
CA GLY A 28 -11.18 -4.46 -4.42
C GLY A 28 -10.66 -3.38 -3.46
N GLY A 29 -9.36 -3.36 -3.13
CA GLY A 29 -8.78 -2.31 -2.28
C GLY A 29 -8.36 -1.04 -3.02
N ILE A 30 -8.17 -1.13 -4.34
CA ILE A 30 -7.56 -0.06 -5.15
C ILE A 30 -8.49 1.15 -5.26
N VAL A 31 -9.74 0.93 -5.67
CA VAL A 31 -10.73 1.99 -5.82
C VAL A 31 -11.09 2.65 -4.47
N PRO A 32 -11.39 1.90 -3.38
CA PRO A 32 -11.64 2.50 -2.08
C PRO A 32 -10.48 3.34 -1.54
N ALA A 33 -9.23 2.91 -1.76
CA ALA A 33 -8.06 3.67 -1.31
C ALA A 33 -7.95 5.03 -2.04
N GLN A 34 -8.21 5.06 -3.35
CA GLN A 34 -8.21 6.29 -4.13
C GLN A 34 -9.32 7.25 -3.67
N LEU A 35 -10.54 6.75 -3.50
CA LEU A 35 -11.68 7.55 -3.04
C LEU A 35 -11.45 8.11 -1.63
N ALA A 36 -10.76 7.35 -0.77
CA ALA A 36 -10.43 7.79 0.59
C ALA A 36 -9.24 8.77 0.64
N MET A 37 -8.42 8.85 -0.41
CA MET A 37 -7.13 9.54 -0.38
C MET A 37 -7.23 11.02 0.05
N ARG A 38 -8.17 11.78 -0.52
CA ARG A 38 -8.38 13.19 -0.14
C ARG A 38 -8.73 13.34 1.34
N SER A 39 -9.58 12.47 1.87
CA SER A 39 -9.98 12.46 3.29
C SER A 39 -8.81 12.07 4.20
N ILE A 40 -7.99 11.10 3.79
CA ILE A 40 -6.78 10.71 4.52
C ILE A 40 -5.80 11.89 4.60
N ILE A 41 -5.57 12.57 3.47
CA ILE A 41 -4.67 13.72 3.39
C ILE A 41 -5.18 14.87 4.26
N SER A 42 -6.46 15.24 4.13
CA SER A 42 -7.03 16.36 4.90
C SER A 42 -7.02 16.09 6.40
N THR A 43 -7.37 14.87 6.82
CA THR A 43 -7.38 14.48 8.24
C THR A 43 -5.97 14.47 8.82
N ASN A 44 -4.99 13.92 8.09
CA ASN A 44 -3.60 13.88 8.52
C ASN A 44 -2.96 15.29 8.55
N ALA A 45 -3.31 16.16 7.61
CA ALA A 45 -2.86 17.54 7.57
C ALA A 45 -3.45 18.36 8.73
N ALA A 46 -4.75 18.20 9.01
CA ALA A 46 -5.42 18.84 10.15
C ALA A 46 -4.81 18.41 11.49
N ALA A 47 -4.48 17.12 11.65
CA ALA A 47 -3.77 16.61 12.83
C ALA A 47 -2.36 17.21 13.02
N GLN A 48 -1.77 17.77 11.95
CA GLN A 48 -0.49 18.49 11.96
C GLN A 48 -0.67 20.02 12.04
N GLY A 49 -1.89 20.51 12.25
CA GLY A 49 -2.20 21.94 12.35
C GLY A 49 -2.27 22.68 11.01
N ILE A 50 -2.26 21.97 9.88
CA ILE A 50 -2.39 22.55 8.55
C ILE A 50 -3.87 22.80 8.26
N LYS A 51 -4.24 24.05 7.98
CA LYS A 51 -5.65 24.49 7.85
C LYS A 51 -6.29 24.17 6.49
N SER A 52 -5.49 23.91 5.47
CA SER A 52 -5.93 23.57 4.10
C SER A 52 -5.38 22.22 3.67
N ILE A 53 -5.97 21.64 2.62
CA ILE A 53 -5.42 20.43 2.00
C ILE A 53 -4.11 20.82 1.30
N PRO A 54 -2.96 20.22 1.66
CA PRO A 54 -1.69 20.50 1.00
C PRO A 54 -1.53 19.69 -0.30
N ASP A 55 -0.57 20.08 -1.14
CA ASP A 55 -0.08 19.21 -2.21
C ASP A 55 0.48 17.91 -1.63
N ALA A 56 0.22 16.80 -2.30
CA ALA A 56 0.62 15.48 -1.83
C ALA A 56 1.15 14.59 -2.97
N LYS A 57 2.07 13.71 -2.62
CA LYS A 57 2.55 12.63 -3.49
C LYS A 57 2.14 11.29 -2.92
N VAL A 58 1.54 10.43 -3.76
CA VAL A 58 1.06 9.11 -3.38
C VAL A 58 1.79 8.06 -4.21
N PHE A 59 2.57 7.22 -3.56
CA PHE A 59 3.29 6.12 -4.18
C PHE A 59 2.48 4.83 -4.06
N TRP A 60 2.25 4.14 -5.17
CA TRP A 60 1.57 2.84 -5.19
C TRP A 60 2.59 1.74 -5.41
N TRP A 61 2.84 0.92 -4.39
CA TRP A 61 3.83 -0.15 -4.43
C TRP A 61 3.16 -1.52 -4.45
N LYS A 62 3.71 -2.45 -5.25
CA LYS A 62 3.15 -3.78 -5.54
C LYS A 62 1.76 -3.76 -6.19
N THR A 63 1.26 -2.59 -6.57
CA THR A 63 -0.01 -2.43 -7.27
C THR A 63 -0.02 -1.13 -8.06
N TYR A 64 -0.95 -1.01 -9.01
CA TYR A 64 -1.17 0.21 -9.78
C TYR A 64 -2.22 1.09 -9.13
N SER A 65 -2.03 2.39 -9.27
CA SER A 65 -3.07 3.37 -8.99
C SER A 65 -4.26 3.23 -9.94
N PRO A 66 -5.48 3.53 -9.47
CA PRO A 66 -6.63 3.64 -10.35
C PRO A 66 -6.62 5.00 -11.06
N PRO A 67 -7.49 5.19 -12.08
CA PRO A 67 -7.56 6.44 -12.82
C PRO A 67 -7.67 7.69 -11.93
N HIS A 68 -6.88 8.73 -12.24
CA HIS A 68 -6.78 9.92 -11.38
C HIS A 68 -8.10 10.69 -11.21
N TRP A 69 -9.03 10.58 -12.16
CA TRP A 69 -10.35 11.23 -12.05
C TRP A 69 -11.15 10.74 -10.84
N LEU A 70 -10.87 9.53 -10.31
CA LEU A 70 -11.49 9.02 -9.08
C LEU A 70 -11.08 9.79 -7.83
N LEU A 71 -9.99 10.56 -7.86
CA LEU A 71 -9.66 11.48 -6.77
C LEU A 71 -10.72 12.59 -6.66
N GLY A 72 -11.50 12.85 -7.71
CA GLY A 72 -12.45 13.96 -7.79
C GLY A 72 -11.74 15.31 -7.97
N GLU A 73 -12.54 16.35 -8.16
CA GLU A 73 -12.04 17.71 -8.27
C GLU A 73 -11.58 18.24 -6.91
N SER A 74 -10.57 19.12 -6.93
CA SER A 74 -10.23 19.87 -5.73
C SER A 74 -11.33 20.91 -5.48
N PRO A 75 -11.80 21.09 -4.24
CA PRO A 75 -12.73 22.17 -3.92
C PRO A 75 -12.23 23.48 -4.51
N GLU A 76 -13.11 24.32 -5.07
CA GLU A 76 -12.77 25.59 -5.75
C GLU A 76 -11.88 26.53 -4.91
N THR A 77 -11.87 26.35 -3.60
CA THR A 77 -11.07 27.10 -2.62
C THR A 77 -9.69 26.50 -2.30
N SER A 78 -9.33 25.37 -2.91
CA SER A 78 -8.07 24.65 -2.67
C SER A 78 -7.39 24.24 -3.97
N ASN A 79 -6.31 24.92 -4.34
CA ASN A 79 -5.43 24.56 -5.46
C ASN A 79 -4.52 23.37 -5.15
N SER A 80 -4.94 22.45 -4.28
CA SER A 80 -4.11 21.32 -3.85
C SER A 80 -4.09 20.23 -4.92
N THR A 81 -2.89 19.85 -5.33
CA THR A 81 -2.61 18.82 -6.33
C THR A 81 -2.17 17.53 -5.65
N ILE A 82 -2.89 16.44 -5.93
CA ILE A 82 -2.50 15.08 -5.51
C ILE A 82 -1.88 14.41 -6.72
N SER A 83 -0.57 14.20 -6.66
CA SER A 83 0.17 13.44 -7.67
C SER A 83 0.32 11.99 -7.23
N THR A 84 0.27 11.08 -8.19
CA THR A 84 0.42 9.65 -7.95
C THR A 84 1.59 9.12 -8.77
N LEU A 85 2.38 8.23 -8.17
CA LEU A 85 3.44 7.49 -8.84
C LEU A 85 3.23 5.98 -8.64
N ASP A 86 3.25 5.24 -9.74
CA ASP A 86 3.18 3.79 -9.71
C ASP A 86 4.58 3.19 -9.64
N LEU A 87 4.82 2.43 -8.59
CA LEU A 87 6.05 1.69 -8.31
C LEU A 87 5.78 0.18 -8.36
N MET A 88 4.85 -0.26 -9.20
CA MET A 88 4.58 -1.68 -9.35
C MET A 88 5.80 -2.40 -9.95
N GLY A 89 6.16 -3.55 -9.39
CA GLY A 89 7.25 -4.38 -9.88
C GLY A 89 8.64 -4.04 -9.35
N ILE A 90 8.84 -2.89 -8.70
CA ILE A 90 10.15 -2.57 -8.13
C ILE A 90 10.39 -3.28 -6.79
N PRO A 91 11.64 -3.72 -6.50
CA PRO A 91 12.00 -4.30 -5.21
C PRO A 91 11.79 -3.34 -4.04
N GLY A 92 11.57 -3.89 -2.83
CA GLY A 92 11.31 -3.08 -1.64
C GLY A 92 12.43 -2.10 -1.30
N LEU A 93 13.70 -2.52 -1.44
CA LEU A 93 14.85 -1.64 -1.16
C LEU A 93 14.91 -0.45 -2.13
N GLU A 94 14.65 -0.69 -3.41
CA GLU A 94 14.61 0.34 -4.43
C GLU A 94 13.41 1.29 -4.21
N MET A 95 12.26 0.77 -3.80
CA MET A 95 11.11 1.58 -3.39
C MET A 95 11.45 2.51 -2.23
N ILE A 96 12.18 2.02 -1.21
CA ILE A 96 12.64 2.85 -0.09
C ILE A 96 13.62 3.93 -0.56
N GLN A 97 14.49 3.65 -1.51
CA GLN A 97 15.38 4.67 -2.11
C GLN A 97 14.59 5.77 -2.85
N HIS A 98 13.53 5.40 -3.57
CA HIS A 98 12.62 6.37 -4.19
C HIS A 98 11.92 7.24 -3.14
N LEU A 99 11.46 6.63 -2.03
CA LEU A 99 10.88 7.39 -0.92
C LEU A 99 11.92 8.28 -0.25
N ASP A 100 13.14 7.81 0.01
CA ASP A 100 14.17 8.57 0.71
C ASP A 100 14.65 9.78 -0.09
N SER A 101 14.72 9.66 -1.42
CA SER A 101 15.04 10.78 -2.31
C SER A 101 13.90 11.79 -2.46
N THR A 102 12.65 11.38 -2.23
CA THR A 102 11.47 12.25 -2.38
C THR A 102 11.04 12.91 -1.07
N VAL A 103 11.20 12.23 0.06
CA VAL A 103 10.79 12.73 1.38
C VAL A 103 11.72 13.87 1.78
N PRO A 104 11.21 15.10 1.95
CA PRO A 104 12.03 16.25 2.24
C PRO A 104 12.77 16.10 3.58
N ALA A 105 13.89 16.81 3.68
CA ALA A 105 14.57 16.98 4.96
C ALA A 105 13.76 17.90 5.88
N CYS A 106 13.85 17.66 7.18
CA CYS A 106 13.25 18.53 8.20
C CYS A 106 13.84 19.95 8.09
N PRO A 107 13.06 21.02 8.30
CA PRO A 107 11.68 21.07 8.83
C PRO A 107 10.57 21.06 7.76
N ILE A 108 10.91 20.86 6.48
CA ILE A 108 9.96 20.99 5.38
C ILE A 108 9.00 19.79 5.39
N THR A 109 7.71 20.06 5.51
CA THR A 109 6.65 19.05 5.49
C THR A 109 5.97 19.04 4.13
N SER A 110 6.39 18.12 3.24
CA SER A 110 5.60 17.75 2.06
C SER A 110 4.96 16.39 2.33
N PRO A 111 3.63 16.29 2.33
CA PRO A 111 2.94 15.03 2.60
C PRO A 111 3.21 13.97 1.53
N ILE A 112 4.01 12.98 1.91
CA ILE A 112 4.28 11.78 1.12
C ILE A 112 3.48 10.62 1.71
N TYR A 113 2.79 9.89 0.84
CA TYR A 113 2.01 8.71 1.20
C TYR A 113 2.48 7.50 0.40
N LEU A 114 2.44 6.34 1.05
CA LEU A 114 2.67 5.04 0.44
C LEU A 114 1.38 4.23 0.52
N VAL A 115 0.93 3.71 -0.61
CA VAL A 115 -0.15 2.74 -0.74
C VAL A 115 0.49 1.40 -1.06
N ALA A 116 0.24 0.39 -0.22
CA ALA A 116 0.86 -0.91 -0.36
C ALA A 116 0.00 -2.03 0.27
N PRO A 117 0.18 -3.28 -0.17
CA PRO A 117 -0.43 -4.44 0.48
C PRO A 117 0.04 -4.60 1.93
N THR A 118 -0.89 -4.90 2.84
CA THR A 118 -0.55 -5.14 4.25
C THR A 118 0.17 -6.47 4.49
N SER A 119 0.20 -7.35 3.48
CA SER A 119 0.98 -8.58 3.44
C SER A 119 2.47 -8.37 3.19
N ALA A 120 2.88 -7.18 2.71
CA ALA A 120 4.27 -6.87 2.42
C ALA A 120 5.06 -6.66 3.71
N THR A 121 5.57 -7.74 4.29
CA THR A 121 6.31 -7.77 5.57
C THR A 121 7.60 -6.95 5.54
N PHE A 122 8.15 -6.67 4.35
CA PHE A 122 9.27 -5.75 4.18
C PHE A 122 9.01 -4.37 4.84
N LEU A 123 7.76 -3.89 4.84
CA LEU A 123 7.43 -2.59 5.46
C LEU A 123 7.48 -2.63 6.99
N ASP A 124 7.42 -3.81 7.61
CA ASP A 124 7.39 -3.94 9.07
C ASP A 124 8.65 -3.35 9.70
N THR A 125 9.80 -3.35 9.01
CA THR A 125 11.04 -2.75 9.53
C THR A 125 11.02 -1.21 9.56
N TYR A 126 10.02 -0.58 8.91
CA TYR A 126 9.89 0.87 8.80
C TYR A 126 8.65 1.42 9.52
N THR A 127 7.77 0.55 10.04
CA THR A 127 6.61 0.99 10.85
C THR A 127 7.07 1.40 12.25
N ALA A 128 6.47 2.47 12.77
CA ALA A 128 6.84 3.02 14.08
C ALA A 128 6.61 2.05 15.26
N ASP A 129 5.74 1.05 15.08
CA ASP A 129 5.40 0.03 16.10
C ASP A 129 6.44 -1.10 16.21
N SER A 130 7.47 -1.12 15.35
CA SER A 130 8.55 -2.10 15.44
C SER A 130 9.47 -1.78 16.61
N ASN A 131 9.06 -2.27 17.78
CA ASN A 131 9.75 -2.19 19.06
C ASN A 131 11.26 -2.45 18.93
N SER A 132 12.01 -1.54 19.55
CA SER A 132 13.46 -1.39 19.72
C SER A 132 14.26 -2.61 20.22
N ASN A 133 14.06 -3.82 19.68
CA ASN A 133 14.82 -5.02 20.07
C ASN A 133 15.48 -5.73 18.88
N SER A 134 16.17 -4.98 18.01
CA SER A 134 17.10 -5.59 17.04
C SER A 134 18.49 -4.95 17.17
N ASN A 135 19.25 -5.50 18.12
CA ASN A 135 20.71 -5.47 18.11
C ASN A 135 21.21 -6.32 16.92
N SER A 136 21.34 -5.70 15.76
CA SER A 136 22.21 -6.21 14.69
C SER A 136 22.54 -5.09 13.71
N ASN A 137 23.84 -4.79 13.62
CA ASN A 137 24.56 -4.09 12.57
C ASN A 137 23.70 -3.18 11.68
N ARG A 138 23.50 -1.97 12.20
CA ARG A 138 22.71 -0.88 11.63
C ARG A 138 23.51 -0.09 10.57
N GLU A 139 24.28 -0.79 9.75
CA GLU A 139 25.13 -0.16 8.74
C GLU A 139 24.31 -0.01 7.45
N SER A 140 23.97 1.24 7.12
CA SER A 140 23.26 1.67 5.91
C SER A 140 21.76 1.38 5.81
N ARG A 141 20.97 1.58 6.89
CA ARG A 141 19.55 1.90 6.72
C ARG A 141 19.46 3.36 6.28
N THR A 142 18.64 3.69 5.28
CA THR A 142 18.16 5.06 4.98
C THR A 142 17.55 5.65 6.26
N ALA A 143 18.37 6.27 7.10
CA ALA A 143 18.35 6.04 8.56
C ALA A 143 17.16 6.63 9.33
N ASN A 144 16.23 7.31 8.66
CA ASN A 144 15.23 8.11 9.34
C ASN A 144 13.80 7.98 8.77
N LEU A 145 13.53 7.13 7.76
CA LEU A 145 12.15 6.99 7.28
C LEU A 145 11.28 6.18 8.25
N GLN A 146 10.09 6.70 8.54
CA GLN A 146 9.08 6.08 9.39
C GLN A 146 7.73 6.09 8.69
N LEU A 147 7.06 4.94 8.73
CA LEU A 147 5.74 4.71 8.14
C LEU A 147 4.66 4.71 9.21
N TYR A 148 3.71 5.64 9.09
CA TYR A 148 2.57 5.76 9.99
C TYR A 148 1.31 5.34 9.26
N ARG A 149 0.69 4.22 9.65
CA ARG A 149 -0.53 3.73 9.00
C ARG A 149 -1.70 4.66 9.30
N LEU A 150 -2.32 5.19 8.26
CA LEU A 150 -3.47 6.10 8.37
C LEU A 150 -4.79 5.45 7.99
N TRP A 151 -4.74 4.47 7.08
CA TRP A 151 -5.94 3.81 6.57
C TRP A 151 -5.64 2.37 6.15
N SER A 152 -6.67 1.53 6.13
CA SER A 152 -6.57 0.18 5.55
C SER A 152 -7.92 -0.35 5.06
N TYR A 153 -7.88 -1.25 4.10
CA TYR A 153 -9.05 -1.97 3.59
C TYR A 153 -8.74 -3.45 3.40
N ARG A 154 -9.49 -4.33 4.08
CA ARG A 154 -9.14 -5.75 4.20
C ARG A 154 -9.50 -6.61 2.98
N LYS A 155 -10.42 -6.17 2.10
CA LYS A 155 -10.77 -6.94 0.90
C LYS A 155 -9.79 -6.63 -0.23
N HIS A 156 -8.52 -6.95 0.03
CA HIS A 156 -7.45 -6.87 -0.97
C HIS A 156 -6.45 -8.01 -0.74
N LEU A 157 -6.04 -8.72 -1.79
CA LEU A 157 -5.03 -9.78 -1.77
C LEU A 157 -3.97 -9.44 -2.80
N ASN A 158 -2.73 -9.28 -2.34
CA ASN A 158 -1.60 -9.12 -3.22
C ASN A 158 -1.10 -10.49 -3.68
N LEU A 159 -1.16 -10.73 -4.99
CA LEU A 159 -0.72 -11.98 -5.59
C LEU A 159 0.79 -11.98 -5.87
N ASP A 160 1.42 -10.80 -5.90
CA ASP A 160 2.88 -10.67 -6.04
C ASP A 160 3.64 -11.11 -4.77
N ASP A 161 2.93 -11.33 -3.66
CA ASP A 161 3.51 -11.83 -2.40
C ASP A 161 3.38 -13.36 -2.26
N LEU A 162 2.95 -14.05 -3.32
CA LEU A 162 2.87 -15.52 -3.38
C LEU A 162 4.24 -16.15 -3.60
N ASP A 163 5.12 -16.00 -2.64
CA ASP A 163 6.41 -16.67 -2.63
C ASP A 163 6.28 -18.06 -1.99
N PHE A 164 6.00 -19.07 -2.80
CA PHE A 164 5.92 -20.46 -2.34
C PHE A 164 7.29 -21.14 -2.29
N ALA A 165 8.29 -20.60 -2.98
CA ALA A 165 9.61 -21.20 -3.10
C ALA A 165 10.43 -20.96 -1.83
N GLU A 166 10.40 -19.74 -1.29
CA GLU A 166 11.15 -19.38 -0.09
C GLU A 166 10.37 -19.69 1.20
N ASP A 167 9.07 -19.37 1.26
CA ASP A 167 8.29 -19.49 2.50
C ASP A 167 7.60 -20.85 2.68
N GLY A 168 7.36 -21.57 1.58
CA GLY A 168 6.51 -22.75 1.54
C GLY A 168 5.00 -22.44 1.65
N VAL A 169 4.17 -23.33 1.09
CA VAL A 169 2.73 -23.12 0.86
C VAL A 169 1.95 -22.62 2.08
N VAL A 170 2.15 -23.24 3.25
CA VAL A 170 1.37 -22.92 4.46
C VAL A 170 1.70 -21.52 4.98
N ASN A 171 2.98 -21.14 5.00
CA ASN A 171 3.39 -19.84 5.50
C ASN A 171 2.98 -18.71 4.55
N THR A 172 3.14 -18.93 3.23
CA THR A 172 2.67 -17.98 2.21
C THR A 172 1.18 -17.73 2.35
N LEU A 173 0.36 -18.79 2.45
CA LEU A 173 -1.09 -18.66 2.61
C LEU A 173 -1.46 -17.98 3.94
N LYS A 174 -0.82 -18.37 5.05
CA LYS A 174 -1.05 -17.74 6.36
C LYS A 174 -0.74 -16.25 6.32
N ARG A 175 0.34 -15.84 5.65
CA ARG A 175 0.71 -14.44 5.47
C ARG A 175 -0.29 -13.70 4.59
N VAL A 176 -0.48 -14.17 3.35
CA VAL A 176 -1.28 -13.45 2.34
C VAL A 176 -2.75 -13.36 2.75
N VAL A 177 -3.32 -14.42 3.34
CA VAL A 177 -4.72 -14.39 3.81
C VAL A 177 -4.86 -13.71 5.17
N GLY A 178 -3.92 -13.93 6.10
CA GLY A 178 -3.99 -13.39 7.47
C GLY A 178 -3.75 -11.89 7.52
N ARG A 179 -2.81 -11.40 6.69
CA ARG A 179 -2.46 -9.98 6.56
C ARG A 179 -3.04 -9.35 5.31
N ARG A 180 -4.11 -9.93 4.75
CA ARG A 180 -4.78 -9.38 3.56
C ARG A 180 -5.25 -7.94 3.80
N GLY A 181 -5.09 -7.14 2.77
CA GLY A 181 -5.55 -5.77 2.74
C GLY A 181 -4.61 -4.85 1.97
N LEU A 182 -5.09 -3.64 1.73
CA LEU A 182 -4.34 -2.52 1.20
C LEU A 182 -4.30 -1.45 2.27
N GLY A 183 -3.12 -0.91 2.57
CA GLY A 183 -2.93 0.14 3.54
C GLY A 183 -2.47 1.44 2.89
N VAL A 184 -2.70 2.55 3.58
CA VAL A 184 -2.10 3.85 3.28
C VAL A 184 -1.30 4.29 4.49
N TRP A 185 -0.02 4.61 4.26
CA TRP A 185 0.90 5.10 5.28
C TRP A 185 1.37 6.51 4.93
N SER A 186 1.47 7.39 5.94
CA SER A 186 2.26 8.61 5.82
C SER A 186 3.73 8.26 5.99
N VAL A 187 4.55 8.70 5.05
CA VAL A 187 6.01 8.51 5.06
C VAL A 187 6.63 9.79 5.62
N ARG A 188 7.39 9.67 6.70
CA ARG A 188 8.01 10.82 7.38
C ARG A 188 9.47 10.54 7.69
N ARG A 189 10.25 11.60 7.82
CA ARG A 189 11.60 11.53 8.37
C ARG A 189 11.55 11.77 9.88
N SER A 190 12.26 10.95 10.66
CA SER A 190 12.52 11.23 12.08
C SER A 190 13.44 12.45 12.14
N CYS A 191 12.90 13.57 12.61
CA CYS A 191 13.66 14.76 12.92
C CYS A 191 14.21 14.62 14.35
N LYS A 192 15.50 14.89 14.54
CA LYS A 192 16.08 15.07 15.87
C LYS A 192 15.84 16.49 16.37
#